data_AF-A0A933IAN8-F1
#
_entry.id   AF-A0A933IAN8-F1
#
_cell.length_a   1.000
_cell.length_b   1.000
_cell.length_c   1.000
_cell.angle_alpha   90.00
_cell.angle_beta   90.00
_cell.angle_gamma   90.00
#
_symmetry.space_group_name_H-M   'P 1'
#
loop_
_entity.id
_entity.type
_entity.pdbx_description
1 polymer ?
#
loop_
_entity_poly.entity_id
_entity_poly.type
_entity_poly.pdbx_seq_one_letter_code
_entity_poly.pdbx_strand_id
1 'polypeptide(L)' 'MVNSGRHQIIYNQGLSGLKFFGQMGSGPGELHTPRGIAATEDGKVYVADMNNNRVVSLQSRKGSLK' A
#
# COMPACT_ATOMS: atom_id res chain seq x y z
N MET A 1 -2.70 5.15 7.26
CA MET A 1 -4.17 4.99 7.29
C MET A 1 -4.66 4.43 5.96
N VAL A 2 -5.72 3.62 5.97
CA VAL A 2 -6.35 3.08 4.76
C VAL A 2 -7.53 3.97 4.39
N ASN A 3 -7.65 4.38 3.13
CA ASN A 3 -8.79 5.07 2.58
C ASN A 3 -9.48 4.19 1.52
N SER A 4 -10.33 3.29 1.99
CA SER A 4 -10.97 2.28 1.13
C SER A 4 -11.93 2.87 0.10
N GLY A 5 -12.52 4.04 0.36
CA GLY A 5 -13.40 4.73 -0.60
C GLY A 5 -12.69 5.29 -1.84
N ARG A 6 -11.34 5.34 -1.80
CA ARG A 6 -10.50 5.69 -2.95
C ARG A 6 -9.48 4.61 -3.32
N HIS A 7 -9.59 3.43 -2.73
CA HIS A 7 -8.64 2.33 -2.93
C HIS A 7 -7.18 2.72 -2.59
N GLN A 8 -6.98 3.55 -1.57
CA GLN A 8 -5.66 4.14 -1.25
C GLN A 8 -5.14 3.73 0.12
N ILE A 9 -3.82 3.62 0.21
CA ILE A 9 -3.08 3.68 1.48
C ILE A 9 -2.44 5.07 1.58
N ILE A 10 -2.61 5.69 2.73
CA ILE A 10 -2.04 6.98 3.09
C ILE A 10 -1.00 6.73 4.17
N TYR A 11 0.26 7.10 3.94
CA TYR A 11 1.33 6.94 4.92
C TYR A 11 2.19 8.20 4.99
N ASN A 12 2.85 8.39 6.14
CA ASN A 12 3.77 9.50 6.36
C ASN A 12 5.20 8.95 6.40
N GLN A 13 6.08 9.48 5.55
CA GLN A 13 7.51 9.24 5.59
C GLN A 13 8.22 10.50 6.11
N GLY A 14 8.78 10.41 7.32
CA GLY A 14 9.66 11.44 7.87
C GLY A 14 9.05 12.83 8.02
N LEU A 15 7.71 12.93 8.21
CA LEU A 15 6.98 14.21 8.34
C LEU A 15 7.01 15.09 7.08
N SER A 16 7.43 14.56 5.93
CA SER A 16 7.69 15.33 4.69
C SER A 16 6.54 15.37 3.68
N GLY A 17 5.44 14.64 3.92
CA GLY A 17 4.26 14.64 3.06
C GLY A 17 3.56 13.27 2.97
N LEU A 18 2.28 13.28 2.60
CA LEU A 18 1.50 12.07 2.35
C LEU A 18 1.73 11.57 0.92
N LYS A 19 2.08 10.29 0.77
CA LYS A 19 2.16 9.60 -0.52
C LYS A 19 1.04 8.56 -0.63
N PHE A 20 0.67 8.25 -1.87
CA PHE A 20 -0.36 7.27 -2.20
C PHE A 20 0.23 6.16 -3.07
N PHE A 21 -0.29 4.94 -2.94
CA PHE A 21 0.06 3.78 -3.75
C PHE A 21 -1.23 3.02 -4.10
N GLY A 22 -1.35 2.57 -5.35
CA GLY A 22 -2.49 1.81 -5.83
C GLY A 22 -3.47 2.61 -6.71
N GLN A 23 -4.09 1.89 -7.64
CA GLN A 23 -5.29 2.25 -8.39
C GLN A 23 -6.14 0.98 -8.56
N MET A 24 -7.42 1.11 -8.90
CA MET A 24 -8.31 -0.03 -9.14
C MET A 24 -7.75 -0.94 -10.25
N GLY A 25 -7.57 -2.23 -9.95
CA GLY A 25 -7.15 -3.22 -10.94
C GLY A 25 -6.47 -4.43 -10.30
N SER A 26 -5.87 -5.29 -11.14
CA SER A 26 -5.23 -6.55 -10.72
C SER A 26 -3.77 -6.67 -11.16
N GLY A 27 -3.26 -5.70 -11.92
CA GLY A 27 -1.89 -5.66 -12.41
C GLY A 27 -0.86 -5.24 -11.35
N PRO A 28 0.42 -5.14 -11.75
CA PRO A 28 1.49 -4.57 -10.92
C PRO A 28 1.18 -3.12 -10.54
N GLY A 29 1.25 -2.81 -9.24
CA GLY A 29 0.92 -1.47 -8.73
C GLY A 29 -0.57 -1.18 -8.60
N GLU A 30 -1.45 -2.14 -8.94
CA GLU A 30 -2.90 -2.03 -8.80
C GLU A 30 -3.43 -2.81 -7.59
N LEU A 31 -4.56 -2.37 -7.05
CA LEU A 31 -5.24 -2.99 -5.91
C LEU A 31 -6.74 -3.02 -6.18
N HIS A 32 -7.43 -3.98 -5.56
CA HIS A 32 -8.87 -4.14 -5.64
C HIS A 32 -9.45 -4.39 -4.23
N THR A 33 -9.98 -3.32 -3.65
CA THR A 33 -10.57 -3.33 -2.29
C THR A 33 -9.58 -3.78 -1.21
N PRO A 34 -8.45 -3.08 -1.01
CA PRO A 34 -7.52 -3.41 0.06
C PRO A 34 -8.16 -3.18 1.44
N ARG A 35 -8.02 -4.16 2.36
CA ARG A 35 -8.66 -4.13 3.69
C ARG A 35 -7.70 -4.13 4.88
N GLY A 36 -6.48 -4.65 4.71
CA GLY A 36 -5.50 -4.76 5.79
C GLY A 36 -4.14 -4.24 5.35
N ILE A 37 -3.40 -3.66 6.29
CA ILE A 37 -2.02 -3.23 6.11
C ILE A 37 -1.20 -3.54 7.36
N ALA A 38 0.01 -4.07 7.17
CA ALA A 38 0.99 -4.28 8.23
C ALA A 38 2.37 -3.83 7.72
N ALA A 39 3.23 -3.34 8.61
CA ALA A 39 4.59 -2.93 8.29
C ALA A 39 5.59 -3.60 9.23
N THR A 40 6.78 -3.90 8.73
CA THR A 40 7.92 -4.44 9.48
C THR A 40 8.97 -3.36 9.72
N GLU A 41 9.86 -3.59 10.69
CA GLU A 41 10.92 -2.64 11.05
C GLU A 41 11.94 -2.41 9.92
N ASP A 42 12.16 -3.39 9.04
CA ASP A 42 13.01 -3.27 7.84
C ASP A 42 12.33 -2.51 6.69
N GLY A 43 11.12 -1.99 6.91
CA GLY A 43 10.39 -1.16 5.95
C GLY A 43 9.63 -1.95 4.89
N LYS A 44 9.35 -3.24 5.08
CA LYS A 44 8.36 -3.92 4.22
C LYS A 44 6.95 -3.58 4.68
N VAL A 45 6.06 -3.46 3.71
CA VAL A 45 4.64 -3.23 3.92
C VAL A 45 3.88 -4.34 3.24
N TYR A 46 2.96 -4.98 3.95
CA TYR A 46 2.07 -6.01 3.44
C TYR A 46 0.65 -5.47 3.36
N VAL A 47 0.01 -5.68 2.22
CA VAL A 47 -1.37 -5.25 1.97
C VAL A 47 -2.22 -6.46 1.64
N ALA A 48 -3.35 -6.63 2.34
CA ALA A 48 -4.36 -7.62 2.02
C ALA A 48 -5.29 -7.07 0.92
N ASP A 49 -5.06 -7.52 -0.32
CA ASP A 49 -5.75 -7.07 -1.53
C ASP A 49 -6.96 -7.98 -1.80
N MET A 50 -8.06 -7.70 -1.08
CA MET A 50 -9.13 -8.66 -0.83
C MET A 50 -9.76 -9.21 -2.11
N ASN A 51 -10.19 -8.35 -3.03
CA ASN A 51 -10.93 -8.82 -4.21
C ASN A 51 -10.01 -9.40 -5.30
N ASN A 52 -8.69 -9.24 -5.16
CA ASN A 52 -7.71 -9.96 -5.97
C ASN A 52 -7.22 -11.25 -5.30
N ASN A 53 -7.74 -11.59 -4.11
CA ASN A 53 -7.39 -12.79 -3.34
C ASN A 53 -5.87 -12.97 -3.15
N ARG A 54 -5.13 -11.87 -2.91
CA ARG A 54 -3.67 -11.89 -2.78
C ARG A 54 -3.17 -11.03 -1.62
N VAL A 55 -1.93 -11.27 -1.23
CA VAL A 55 -1.15 -10.37 -0.37
C VAL A 55 -0.08 -9.69 -1.22
N VAL A 56 -0.04 -8.36 -1.18
CA VAL A 56 0.97 -7.55 -1.88
C VAL A 56 2.04 -7.12 -0.88
N SER A 57 3.31 -7.38 -1.19
CA SER A 57 4.44 -6.87 -0.42
C SER A 57 5.09 -5.69 -1.14
N LEU A 58 5.27 -4.58 -0.45
CA LEU A 58 5.94 -3.38 -0.93
C LEU A 58 7.20 -3.16 -0.11
N GLN A 59 8.29 -2.75 -0.75
CA GLN A 59 9.50 -2.36 -0.02
C GLN A 59 9.58 -0.84 0.05
N SER A 60 9.52 -0.29 1.25
CA SER A 60 9.90 1.09 1.51
C SER A 60 11.43 1.18 1.49
N ARG A 61 12.01 1.36 0.30
CA ARG A 61 13.39 1.87 0.22
C ARG A 61 13.35 3.36 0.45
N LYS A 62 14.37 3.93 1.12
CA LYS A 62 14.55 5.38 1.26
C LYS A 62 14.24 6.07 -0.10
N GLY A 63 13.08 6.72 -0.20
CA GLY A 63 12.63 7.43 -1.41
C GLY A 63 11.28 6.98 -2.02
N SER A 64 10.98 5.68 -2.16
CA SER A 64 9.79 5.21 -2.88
C SER A 64 9.37 3.78 -2.50
N LEU A 65 8.05 3.52 -2.45
CA LEU A 65 7.51 2.15 -2.53
C LEU A 65 7.61 1.70 -4.00
N LYS A 66 8.27 0.56 -4.23
CA LYS A 66 8.21 -0.19 -5.50
C LYS A 66 7.55 -1.53 -5.23
#